data_AF-A0A9P6BIC6-F1
#
_entry.id   AF-A0A9P6BIC6-F1
#
_cell.length_a   1.000
_cell.length_b   1.000
_cell.length_c   1.000
_cell.angle_alpha   90.00
_cell.angle_beta   90.00
_cell.angle_gamma   90.00
#
_symmetry.space_group_name_H-M   'P 1'
#
loop_
_entity.id
_entity.type
_entity.pdbx_description
1 polymer ?
#
loop_
_entity_poly.entity_id
_entity_poly.type
_entity_poly.pdbx_seq_one_letter_code
_entity_poly.pdbx_strand_id
1 'polypeptide(L)'
;MGLKGLWELVQEHGYRAITSLVVPAIQPPTATSDPPTDQASVEQTIIQPSTTPVVRVDILGSFFISIRSAYTTHTHDIAHKVVEQAIQKAGIQKSAILYLDGEPTAEKLSTHSERAQNRTDAAEHAHQ
;
A
#
# COMPACT_ATOMS: atom_id res chain seq x y z
N MET A 1 14.23 -0.92 -7.57
CA MET A 1 15.16 -0.61 -6.47
C MET A 1 15.21 0.91 -6.36
N GLY A 2 14.85 1.45 -5.20
CA GLY A 2 14.91 2.88 -4.94
C GLY A 2 16.35 3.41 -4.83
N LEU A 3 16.49 4.60 -4.25
CA LEU A 3 17.81 5.20 -4.05
C LEU A 3 18.59 4.42 -2.98
N LYS A 4 19.72 3.82 -3.39
CA LYS A 4 20.61 3.07 -2.50
C LYS A 4 21.17 3.98 -1.40
N GLY A 5 21.12 3.54 -0.14
CA GLY A 5 21.63 4.32 0.99
C GLY A 5 20.67 5.37 1.54
N LEU A 6 19.54 5.62 0.86
CA LEU A 6 18.60 6.67 1.28
C LEU A 6 17.95 6.33 2.62
N TRP A 7 17.61 5.05 2.84
CA TRP A 7 16.93 4.66 4.07
C TRP A 7 17.85 4.80 5.28
N GLU A 8 19.11 4.41 5.13
CA GLU A 8 20.16 4.55 6.12
C GLU A 8 20.38 6.02 6.47
N LEU A 9 20.50 6.89 5.47
CA LEU A 9 20.64 8.33 5.65
C LEU A 9 19.46 8.93 6.43
N VAL A 10 18.23 8.54 6.07
CA VAL A 10 17.02 9.03 6.71
C VAL A 10 16.96 8.59 8.19
N GLN A 11 17.38 7.36 8.49
CA GLN A 11 17.47 6.86 9.87
C GLN A 11 18.55 7.59 10.68
N GLU A 12 19.72 7.87 10.10
CA GLU A 12 20.79 8.64 10.76
C GLU A 12 20.32 10.05 11.17
N HIS A 13 19.41 10.65 10.39
CA HIS A 13 18.82 11.96 10.69
C HIS A 13 17.63 11.88 11.67
N GLY A 14 17.38 10.72 12.28
CA GLY A 14 16.39 10.55 13.34
C GLY A 14 14.96 10.29 12.87
N TYR A 15 14.73 10.16 11.56
CA TYR A 15 13.42 9.76 11.06
C TYR A 15 13.19 8.27 11.35
N ARG A 16 12.05 7.96 11.96
CA ARG A 16 11.63 6.59 12.26
C ARG A 16 10.43 6.22 11.40
N ALA A 17 10.40 4.97 10.95
CA ALA A 17 9.18 4.38 10.42
C ALA A 17 8.18 4.26 11.58
N ILE A 18 7.05 4.98 11.49
CA ILE A 18 5.91 4.75 12.36
C ILE A 18 5.09 3.64 11.70
N THR A 19 5.19 2.43 12.22
CA THR A 19 4.49 1.24 11.68
C THR A 19 3.07 1.07 12.27
N SER A 20 2.68 1.95 13.19
CA SER A 20 1.40 1.89 13.90
C SER A 20 0.72 3.26 13.85
N LEU A 21 -0.25 3.42 12.95
CA LEU A 21 -1.26 4.47 13.06
C LEU A 21 -2.29 3.98 14.08
N VAL A 22 -2.16 4.43 15.33
CA VAL A 22 -3.26 4.31 16.30
C VAL A 22 -4.34 5.29 15.83
N VAL A 23 -5.35 4.79 15.13
CA VAL A 23 -6.56 5.55 14.84
C VAL A 23 -7.35 5.63 16.16
N PRO A 24 -7.60 6.81 16.73
CA PRO A 24 -8.42 6.92 17.93
C PRO A 24 -9.80 6.35 17.64
N ALA A 25 -10.25 5.38 18.43
CA ALA A 25 -11.61 4.88 18.36
C ALA A 25 -12.58 6.03 18.64
N ILE A 26 -13.46 6.33 17.68
CA ILE A 26 -14.58 7.23 17.88
C ILE A 26 -15.44 6.61 18.99
N GLN A 27 -15.45 7.24 20.17
CA GLN A 27 -16.37 6.84 21.23
C GLN A 27 -17.81 7.09 20.73
N PRO A 28 -18.72 6.12 20.85
CA PRO A 28 -20.13 6.35 20.52
C PRO A 28 -20.69 7.45 21.44
N PRO A 29 -21.57 8.33 20.94
CA PRO A 29 -22.15 9.40 21.74
C PRO A 29 -22.94 8.79 22.90
N THR A 30 -22.53 9.12 24.12
CA THR A 30 -23.24 8.75 25.34
C THR A 30 -24.65 9.36 25.30
N ALA A 31 -25.66 8.50 25.22
CA ALA A 31 -27.06 8.92 25.31
C ALA A 31 -27.35 9.35 26.76
N THR A 32 -27.46 10.65 26.99
CA THR A 32 -28.02 11.21 28.23
C THR A 32 -29.40 11.77 27.92
N SER A 33 -30.40 11.27 28.65
CA SER A 33 -31.82 11.58 28.55
C SER A 33 -32.23 12.89 29.26
N ASP A 34 -33.19 13.59 28.64
CA ASP A 34 -34.16 14.60 29.13
C ASP A 34 -33.76 16.10 29.27
N PRO A 35 -34.72 17.06 29.27
CA PRO A 35 -35.78 17.38 28.28
C PRO A 35 -35.70 18.90 27.86
N PRO A 36 -36.65 19.50 27.10
CA PRO A 36 -36.35 20.64 26.21
C PRO A 36 -36.38 22.00 26.92
N THR A 37 -35.47 22.89 26.56
CA THR A 37 -35.60 24.33 26.82
C THR A 37 -35.08 25.08 25.60
N ASP A 38 -35.99 25.86 25.00
CA ASP A 38 -35.77 26.75 23.88
C ASP A 38 -34.52 27.61 24.05
N GLN A 39 -33.45 27.27 23.34
CA GLN A 39 -32.43 28.24 22.94
C GLN A 39 -31.96 27.94 21.53
N ALA A 40 -32.22 28.91 20.65
CA ALA A 40 -31.68 28.98 19.30
C ALA A 40 -30.15 28.92 19.34
N SER A 41 -29.61 27.74 19.04
CA SER A 41 -28.20 27.57 18.71
C SER A 41 -28.15 27.21 17.24
N VAL A 42 -27.61 28.12 16.45
CA VAL A 42 -27.22 27.88 15.06
C VAL A 42 -26.23 26.72 15.11
N GLU A 43 -26.68 25.50 14.82
CA GLU A 43 -25.79 24.37 14.56
C GLU A 43 -25.01 24.73 13.30
N GLN A 44 -23.83 25.33 13.48
CA GLN A 44 -22.78 25.20 12.52
C GLN A 44 -22.50 23.71 12.42
N THR A 45 -23.07 23.09 11.39
CA THR A 45 -22.63 21.79 10.89
C THR A 45 -21.16 21.97 10.50
N ILE A 46 -20.26 21.77 11.46
CA ILE A 46 -18.87 21.53 11.19
C ILE A 46 -18.89 20.20 10.44
N ILE A 47 -18.88 20.28 9.11
CA ILE A 47 -18.55 19.15 8.26
C ILE A 47 -17.11 18.79 8.65
N GLN A 48 -16.94 17.91 9.64
CA GLN A 48 -15.67 17.25 9.87
C GLN A 48 -15.41 16.46 8.60
N PRO A 49 -14.37 16.78 7.81
CA PRO A 49 -14.01 15.89 6.72
C PRO A 49 -13.61 14.59 7.39
N SER A 50 -14.39 13.52 7.19
CA SER A 50 -13.96 12.18 7.52
C SER A 50 -12.80 11.84 6.59
N THR A 51 -11.62 12.37 6.86
CA THR A 51 -10.42 12.13 6.08
C THR A 51 -9.89 10.77 6.49
N THR A 52 -10.64 9.70 6.19
CA THR A 52 -10.07 8.37 6.17
C THR A 52 -8.89 8.42 5.20
N PRO A 53 -7.65 8.18 5.64
CA PRO A 53 -6.50 8.31 4.77
C PRO A 53 -6.65 7.36 3.60
N VAL A 54 -6.54 7.88 2.37
CA VAL A 54 -6.52 7.04 1.17
C VAL A 54 -5.18 6.34 1.09
N VAL A 55 -5.16 5.04 1.37
CA VAL A 55 -3.96 4.22 1.27
C VAL A 55 -3.72 3.87 -0.19
N ARG A 56 -2.50 4.13 -0.68
CA ARG A 56 -2.07 3.80 -2.05
C ARG A 56 -0.92 2.80 -1.96
N VAL A 57 -0.98 1.75 -2.77
CA VAL A 57 -0.01 0.65 -2.73
C VAL A 57 0.56 0.42 -4.12
N ASP A 58 1.88 0.51 -4.23
CA ASP A 58 2.62 -0.02 -5.38
C ASP A 58 2.64 -1.56 -5.26
N ILE A 59 1.78 -2.23 -6.02
CA ILE A 59 1.59 -3.67 -5.88
C ILE A 59 2.79 -4.46 -6.43
N LEU A 60 3.40 -3.97 -7.51
CA LEU A 60 4.56 -4.64 -8.10
C LEU A 60 5.79 -4.41 -7.23
N GLY A 61 6.05 -3.19 -6.76
CA GLY A 61 7.15 -2.94 -5.84
C GLY A 61 7.03 -3.72 -4.52
N SER A 62 5.81 -3.84 -3.98
CA SER A 62 5.59 -4.41 -2.65
C SER A 62 5.45 -5.94 -2.65
N PHE A 63 4.85 -6.53 -3.69
CA PHE A 63 4.47 -7.95 -3.70
C PHE A 63 5.02 -8.75 -4.88
N PHE A 64 5.93 -8.20 -5.69
CA PHE A 64 6.47 -8.90 -6.87
C PHE A 64 6.97 -10.31 -6.57
N ILE A 65 7.69 -10.51 -5.46
CA ILE A 65 8.21 -11.84 -5.11
C ILE A 65 7.07 -12.82 -4.81
N SER A 66 6.05 -12.40 -4.05
CA SER A 66 4.89 -13.23 -3.73
C SER A 66 4.08 -13.56 -4.98
N ILE A 67 3.83 -12.58 -5.84
CA ILE A 67 3.13 -12.77 -7.12
C ILE A 67 3.91 -13.74 -8.00
N ARG A 68 5.21 -13.48 -8.23
CA ARG A 68 6.06 -14.33 -9.05
C ARG A 68 6.09 -15.75 -8.52
N SER A 69 6.33 -15.93 -7.23
CA SER A 69 6.37 -17.27 -6.62
C SER A 69 5.05 -17.99 -6.82
N ALA A 70 3.92 -17.36 -6.49
CA ALA A 70 2.62 -17.99 -6.51
C ALA A 70 2.20 -18.44 -7.92
N TYR A 71 2.42 -17.60 -8.93
CA TYR A 71 2.02 -17.89 -10.31
C TYR A 71 2.99 -18.81 -11.05
N THR A 72 4.23 -18.97 -10.56
CA THR A 72 5.16 -19.95 -11.10
C THR A 72 4.88 -21.36 -10.55
N THR A 73 4.37 -21.50 -9.32
CA THR A 73 4.27 -22.80 -8.64
C THR A 73 2.84 -23.34 -8.49
N HIS A 74 1.82 -22.53 -8.69
CA HIS A 74 0.44 -22.90 -8.42
C HIS A 74 -0.50 -22.62 -9.61
N THR A 75 -1.67 -23.25 -9.60
CA THR A 75 -2.76 -22.88 -10.50
C THR A 75 -3.27 -21.49 -10.16
N HIS A 76 -3.89 -20.80 -11.13
CA HIS A 76 -4.38 -19.43 -10.97
C HIS A 76 -5.24 -19.25 -9.72
N ASP A 77 -6.19 -20.15 -9.45
CA ASP A 77 -7.07 -20.05 -8.28
C ASP A 77 -6.33 -20.09 -6.94
N ILE A 78 -5.28 -20.91 -6.85
CA ILE A 78 -4.45 -21.01 -5.65
C ILE A 78 -3.53 -19.78 -5.57
N ALA A 79 -2.95 -19.36 -6.70
CA ALA A 79 -2.08 -18.19 -6.76
C ALA A 79 -2.80 -16.91 -6.33
N HIS A 80 -4.05 -16.70 -6.76
CA HIS A 80 -4.91 -15.60 -6.30
C HIS A 80 -5.03 -15.56 -4.78
N LYS A 81 -5.34 -16.71 -4.15
CA LYS A 81 -5.50 -16.81 -2.69
C LYS A 81 -4.19 -16.52 -1.96
N VAL A 82 -3.06 -17.00 -2.48
CA VAL A 82 -1.73 -16.75 -1.88
C VAL A 82 -1.40 -15.25 -1.90
N VAL A 83 -1.63 -14.58 -3.03
CA VAL A 83 -1.39 -13.13 -3.16
C VAL A 83 -2.35 -12.34 -2.26
N GLU A 84 -3.64 -12.71 -2.23
CA GLU A 84 -4.61 -12.07 -1.34
C GLU A 84 -4.21 -12.18 0.13
N GLN A 85 -3.78 -13.37 0.57
CA GLN A 85 -3.28 -13.57 1.94
C GLN A 85 -2.05 -12.73 2.26
N ALA A 86 -1.12 -12.58 1.29
CA ALA A 86 0.06 -11.73 1.47
C ALA A 86 -0.32 -10.25 1.66
N ILE A 87 -1.27 -9.75 0.87
CA ILE A 87 -1.79 -8.38 0.96
C ILE A 87 -2.49 -8.16 2.32
N GLN A 88 -3.33 -9.11 2.75
CA GLN A 88 -4.02 -9.04 4.03
C GLN A 88 -3.04 -9.06 5.21
N LYS A 89 -2.01 -9.94 5.16
CA LYS A 89 -0.98 -10.04 6.20
C LYS A 89 -0.15 -8.76 6.33
N ALA A 90 0.01 -8.01 5.25
CA ALA A 90 0.66 -6.70 5.27
C ALA A 90 -0.21 -5.58 5.86
N GLY A 91 -1.44 -5.89 6.29
CA GLY A 91 -2.36 -4.92 6.90
C GLY A 91 -2.98 -3.94 5.88
N ILE A 92 -2.91 -4.27 4.59
CA ILE A 92 -3.50 -3.43 3.54
C ILE A 92 -5.02 -3.57 3.60
N GLN A 93 -5.69 -2.44 3.80
CA GLN A 93 -7.15 -2.39 3.85
C GLN A 93 -7.75 -2.63 2.47
N LYS A 94 -8.97 -3.19 2.42
CA LYS A 94 -9.69 -3.40 1.15
C LYS A 94 -10.05 -2.08 0.43
N SER A 95 -10.07 -0.97 1.16
CA SER A 95 -10.27 0.38 0.64
C SER A 95 -9.00 0.98 -0.01
N ALA A 96 -7.87 0.29 0.06
CA ALA A 96 -6.63 0.76 -0.55
C ALA A 96 -6.71 0.75 -2.08
N ILE A 97 -6.06 1.73 -2.71
CA ILE A 97 -5.91 1.80 -4.16
C ILE A 97 -4.60 1.11 -4.55
N LEU A 98 -4.71 0.06 -5.37
CA LEU A 98 -3.57 -0.70 -5.88
C LEU A 98 -3.15 -0.13 -7.23
N TYR A 99 -1.89 0.27 -7.36
CA TYR A 99 -1.33 0.78 -8.62
C TYR A 99 -0.41 -0.25 -9.26
N LEU A 100 -0.57 -0.39 -10.58
CA LEU A 100 0.35 -1.12 -11.45
C LEU A 100 1.18 -0.10 -12.22
N ASP A 101 2.47 -0.40 -12.40
CA ASP A 101 3.33 0.41 -13.26
C ASP A 101 2.82 0.37 -14.70
N GLY A 102 2.74 1.56 -15.32
CA GLY A 102 2.51 1.70 -16.76
C GLY A 102 3.83 1.71 -17.53
N GLU A 103 3.80 2.27 -18.74
CA GLU A 103 5.00 2.39 -19.57
C GLU A 103 6.11 3.20 -18.87
N PRO A 104 7.38 2.76 -18.95
CA PRO A 104 8.49 3.45 -18.31
C PRO A 104 8.73 4.82 -18.97
N THR A 105 9.08 5.81 -18.15
CA THR A 105 9.53 7.12 -18.63
C THR A 105 10.88 7.01 -19.34
N ALA A 106 11.19 7.99 -20.20
CA ALA A 106 12.41 8.00 -21.00
C ALA A 106 13.70 7.82 -20.16
N GLU A 107 13.78 8.47 -19.00
CA GLU A 107 14.91 8.38 -18.07
C GLU A 107 15.12 6.99 -17.47
N LYS A 108 14.06 6.16 -17.43
CA LYS A 108 14.09 4.79 -16.89
C LYS A 108 14.27 3.74 -17.99
N LEU A 109 14.28 4.12 -19.27
CA LEU A 109 14.41 3.17 -20.39
C LEU A 109 15.70 2.37 -20.30
N SER A 110 16.84 3.02 -20.00
CA SER A 110 18.14 2.33 -19.92
C SER A 110 18.13 1.21 -18.88
N THR A 111 17.65 1.51 -17.67
CA THR A 111 17.51 0.52 -16.59
C THR A 111 16.46 -0.55 -16.91
N HIS A 112 15.40 -0.20 -17.64
CA HIS A 112 14.39 -1.17 -18.07
C HIS A 112 14.95 -2.14 -19.12
N SER A 113 15.71 -1.62 -20.09
CA SER A 113 16.40 -2.41 -21.12
C SER A 113 17.46 -3.33 -20.51
N GLU A 114 18.26 -2.85 -19.56
CA GLU A 114 19.23 -3.69 -18.83
C GLU A 114 18.53 -4.85 -18.11
N ARG A 115 17.41 -4.58 -17.42
CA ARG A 115 16.61 -5.62 -16.79
C ARG A 115 15.92 -6.55 -17.79
N ALA A 116 15.62 -6.10 -19.00
CA ALA A 116 15.09 -6.96 -20.05
C ALA A 116 16.19 -7.90 -20.57
N GLN A 117 17.40 -7.38 -20.82
CA GLN A 117 18.54 -8.19 -21.24
C GLN A 117 18.88 -9.26 -20.20
N ASN A 118 18.99 -8.89 -18.92
CA ASN A 118 19.24 -9.85 -17.84
C ASN A 118 18.15 -10.95 -17.75
N ARG A 119 16.91 -10.65 -18.14
CA ARG A 119 15.83 -11.65 -18.21
C ARG A 119 16.01 -12.59 -19.39
N THR A 120 16.40 -12.07 -20.55
CA THR A 120 16.73 -12.88 -21.73
C THR A 120 17.89 -13.82 -21.43
N ASP A 121 18.99 -13.29 -20.90
CA ASP A 121 20.19 -14.08 -20.57
C ASP A 121 19.86 -15.17 -19.53
N ALA A 122 19.07 -14.85 -18.50
CA ALA A 122 18.63 -15.84 -17.51
C ALA A 122 17.72 -16.92 -18.11
N ALA A 123 16.87 -16.59 -19.08
CA ALA A 123 16.04 -17.57 -19.77
C ALA A 123 16.87 -18.50 -20.65
N GLU A 124 17.88 -17.97 -21.34
CA GLU A 124 18.82 -18.76 -22.15
C GLU A 124 19.63 -19.75 -21.30
N HIS A 125 20.09 -19.32 -20.12
CA HIS A 125 20.80 -20.19 -19.18
C HIS A 125 19.92 -21.23 -18.48
N ALA A 126 18.61 -21.01 -18.34
CA ALA A 126 17.68 -21.97 -17.74
C ALA A 126 17.36 -23.16 -18.66
N HIS A 127 17.73 -23.08 -19.94
CA HIS A 127 17.51 -24.13 -20.96
C HIS A 127 18.78 -24.94 -21.31
N GLN A 128 19.88 -24.73 -20.58
CA GLN A 128 21.10 -25.58 -20.61
C GLN A 128 21.09 -26.58 -19.46
#